data_AF-A0A374VEU4-F1
#
_entry.id   AF-A0A374VEU4-F1
#
_cell.length_a   1.000
_cell.length_b   1.000
_cell.length_c   1.000
_cell.angle_alpha   90.00
_cell.angle_beta   90.00
_cell.angle_gamma   90.00
#
_symmetry.space_group_name_H-M   'P 1'
#
loop_
_entity.id
_entity.type
_entity.pdbx_description
1 polymer ?
#
loop_
_entity_poly.entity_id
_entity_poly.type
_entity_poly.pdbx_seq_one_letter_code
_entity_poly.pdbx_strand_id
1 'polypeptide(L)'
;MMASFMASCEDQPDKFELTGGVPTIEFVRVPDAASSDSIITGAYLSSTVCLVGENLTSIKEIYFNDKKAVLNTSYITGNSLLVDVPGTIPVEVTDKMYLITAGNDTVKYPFKTLVPAPSIVTMNNEYLEGGKPGKIIGDYFADNDEVPLQLSISGQPVEIEGFDQYNINFTMPEGLEEGQITVTTRYGTTISKFHYKESRNMLFDNWGAVDEPGTGLANNGWATPHVMNDEYSIAGSYYQMGDGTTEIDESATNQWPQNLFEFDYCPGSWDTPEKFEGEGASIRLSTLFNVEDWKNMALKFELYVPSSNPWSSGALQLIFSGDDQITVGTQNNLWWRDQADDAAGKGYPEAYARALYRPWTTAEGKTFDTGDEWMTVAIPLETAFTYYLDGSSAKTLLDEKHFTGFTMMLYSGGVSGTLCKPILKIDNMRVVPYK
;
A
#
# COMPACT_ATOMS: atom_id res chain seq x y z
N MET A 1 -72.42 8.62 15.59
CA MET A 1 -70.97 8.29 15.67
C MET A 1 -70.61 7.67 14.32
N MET A 2 -70.12 8.50 13.39
CA MET A 2 -69.62 8.03 12.08
C MET A 2 -68.14 7.69 12.26
N ALA A 3 -67.78 6.44 12.02
CA ALA A 3 -66.39 6.01 11.96
C ALA A 3 -65.88 6.26 10.54
N SER A 4 -65.01 7.26 10.38
CA SER A 4 -64.22 7.45 9.17
C SER A 4 -63.11 6.39 9.14
N PHE A 5 -63.15 5.51 8.15
CA PHE A 5 -62.01 4.69 7.78
C PHE A 5 -61.00 5.61 7.06
N MET A 6 -59.85 5.84 7.69
CA MET A 6 -58.67 6.37 6.99
C MET A 6 -58.07 5.24 6.16
N ALA A 7 -58.20 5.31 4.84
CA ALA A 7 -57.36 4.55 3.94
C ALA A 7 -55.94 5.12 4.04
N SER A 8 -54.98 4.28 4.42
CA SER A 8 -53.55 4.58 4.35
C SER A 8 -53.18 4.71 2.87
N CYS A 9 -52.67 5.86 2.44
CA CYS A 9 -51.94 5.95 1.19
C CYS A 9 -50.74 4.99 1.27
N GLU A 10 -50.52 4.19 0.23
CA GLU A 10 -49.24 3.52 0.04
C GLU A 10 -48.18 4.58 -0.24
N ASP A 11 -47.29 4.78 0.72
CA ASP A 11 -46.41 5.95 0.81
C ASP A 11 -45.15 5.86 -0.07
N GLN A 12 -45.14 5.03 -1.13
CA GLN A 12 -44.00 4.87 -2.05
C GLN A 12 -44.42 4.41 -3.46
N PRO A 13 -44.95 5.29 -4.33
CA PRO A 13 -45.32 4.93 -5.71
C PRO A 13 -44.13 4.54 -6.59
N ASP A 14 -42.90 4.93 -6.22
CA ASP A 14 -41.67 4.68 -6.97
C ASP A 14 -40.87 3.47 -6.44
N LYS A 15 -41.47 2.65 -5.57
CA LYS A 15 -40.80 1.45 -5.04
C LYS A 15 -40.61 0.45 -6.18
N PHE A 16 -39.40 -0.07 -6.33
CA PHE A 16 -39.11 -1.13 -7.29
C PHE A 16 -39.97 -2.36 -7.04
N GLU A 17 -40.63 -2.84 -8.08
CA GLU A 17 -41.33 -4.11 -8.12
C GLU A 17 -40.82 -4.92 -9.32
N LEU A 18 -40.48 -6.18 -9.08
CA LEU A 18 -40.03 -7.08 -10.14
C LEU A 18 -41.22 -7.40 -11.06
N THR A 19 -41.12 -7.02 -12.34
CA THR A 19 -42.20 -7.21 -13.31
C THR A 19 -42.06 -8.53 -14.09
N GLY A 20 -43.12 -8.92 -14.79
CA GLY A 20 -43.07 -10.02 -15.76
C GLY A 20 -42.59 -9.58 -17.15
N GLY A 21 -42.52 -10.53 -18.08
CA GLY A 21 -42.19 -10.27 -19.49
C GLY A 21 -40.71 -10.47 -19.83
N VAL A 22 -40.38 -10.16 -21.09
CA VAL A 22 -39.03 -10.34 -21.65
C VAL A 22 -38.38 -8.96 -21.82
N PRO A 23 -37.18 -8.71 -21.27
CA PRO A 23 -36.48 -7.44 -21.44
C PRO A 23 -35.86 -7.35 -22.85
N THR A 24 -35.75 -6.14 -23.37
CA THR A 24 -34.98 -5.83 -24.58
C THR A 24 -33.89 -4.82 -24.24
N ILE A 25 -32.68 -5.03 -24.78
CA ILE A 25 -31.59 -4.07 -24.68
C ILE A 25 -31.40 -3.45 -26.06
N GLU A 26 -31.55 -2.14 -26.15
CA GLU A 26 -31.26 -1.40 -27.38
C GLU A 26 -29.75 -1.14 -27.48
N PHE A 27 -29.15 -0.62 -26.41
CA PHE A 27 -27.72 -0.37 -26.32
C PHE A 27 -27.25 -0.32 -24.86
N VAL A 28 -25.93 -0.36 -24.70
CA VAL A 28 -25.24 -0.15 -23.41
C VAL A 28 -24.36 1.08 -23.55
N ARG A 29 -24.31 1.91 -22.51
CA ARG A 29 -23.50 3.14 -22.48
C ARG A 29 -22.73 3.31 -21.17
N VAL A 30 -21.76 4.23 -21.19
CA VAL A 30 -21.08 4.70 -19.98
C VAL A 30 -22.05 5.59 -19.18
N PRO A 31 -22.15 5.44 -17.83
CA PRO A 31 -23.11 6.19 -17.02
C PRO A 31 -22.69 7.63 -16.74
N ASP A 32 -21.42 7.98 -17.00
CA ASP A 32 -20.90 9.34 -16.86
C ASP A 32 -21.64 10.32 -17.79
N ALA A 33 -22.10 11.43 -17.23
CA ALA A 33 -22.92 12.40 -17.95
C ALA A 33 -22.17 13.03 -19.14
N ALA A 34 -20.87 13.28 -18.99
CA ALA A 34 -20.03 13.85 -20.04
C ALA A 34 -19.75 12.87 -21.19
N SER A 35 -19.92 11.57 -20.95
CA SER A 35 -19.62 10.48 -21.89
C SER A 35 -20.88 9.69 -22.31
N SER A 36 -22.06 10.17 -21.95
CA SER A 36 -23.32 9.42 -22.01
C SER A 36 -23.84 9.10 -23.42
N ASP A 37 -23.27 9.72 -24.46
CA ASP A 37 -23.50 9.40 -25.88
C ASP A 37 -22.64 8.23 -26.37
N SER A 38 -21.71 7.72 -25.55
CA SER A 38 -20.80 6.64 -25.92
C SER A 38 -21.48 5.28 -25.75
N ILE A 39 -21.94 4.72 -26.87
CA ILE A 39 -22.40 3.33 -26.94
C ILE A 39 -21.20 2.39 -26.87
N ILE A 40 -21.26 1.40 -25.99
CA ILE A 40 -20.20 0.44 -25.76
C ILE A 40 -20.68 -0.99 -26.01
N THR A 41 -19.79 -1.82 -26.54
CA THR A 41 -20.02 -3.27 -26.77
C THR A 41 -19.22 -4.14 -25.80
N GLY A 42 -18.52 -3.51 -24.86
CA GLY A 42 -17.80 -4.16 -23.78
C GLY A 42 -17.31 -3.13 -22.76
N ALA A 43 -16.98 -3.62 -21.57
CA ALA A 43 -16.46 -2.81 -20.48
C ALA A 43 -15.45 -3.61 -19.65
N TYR A 44 -14.55 -2.91 -18.96
CA TYR A 44 -13.59 -3.53 -18.06
C TYR A 44 -14.28 -4.07 -16.81
N LEU A 45 -13.64 -5.06 -16.16
CA LEU A 45 -14.02 -5.52 -14.83
C LEU A 45 -14.20 -4.35 -13.86
N SER A 46 -15.17 -4.45 -12.94
CA SER A 46 -15.53 -3.42 -11.95
C SER A 46 -16.02 -2.08 -12.52
N SER A 47 -16.21 -1.96 -13.85
CA SER A 47 -16.78 -0.74 -14.44
C SER A 47 -18.29 -0.75 -14.33
N THR A 48 -18.89 0.40 -13.97
CA THR A 48 -20.33 0.59 -14.03
C THR A 48 -20.78 0.84 -15.47
N VAL A 49 -21.85 0.16 -15.89
CA VAL A 49 -22.48 0.35 -17.20
C VAL A 49 -23.97 0.67 -17.05
N CYS A 50 -24.53 1.38 -18.03
CA CYS A 50 -25.96 1.66 -18.11
C CYS A 50 -26.56 0.91 -19.30
N LEU A 51 -27.47 -0.02 -19.01
CA LEU A 51 -28.29 -0.69 -20.00
C LEU A 51 -29.49 0.20 -20.32
N VAL A 52 -29.77 0.40 -21.61
CA VAL A 52 -30.92 1.16 -22.11
C VAL A 52 -31.77 0.25 -22.98
N GLY A 53 -33.08 0.22 -22.72
CA GLY A 53 -34.02 -0.59 -23.48
C GLY A 53 -35.42 -0.58 -22.88
N GLU A 54 -36.11 -1.72 -22.91
CA GLU A 54 -37.48 -1.84 -22.42
C GLU A 54 -37.67 -3.03 -21.46
N ASN A 55 -38.63 -2.89 -20.56
CA ASN A 55 -39.03 -3.89 -19.57
C ASN A 55 -37.87 -4.36 -18.68
N LEU A 56 -36.94 -3.47 -18.33
CA LEU A 56 -35.74 -3.83 -17.55
C LEU A 56 -36.05 -4.19 -16.09
N THR A 57 -37.19 -3.76 -15.55
CA THR A 57 -37.70 -4.19 -14.24
C THR A 57 -38.07 -5.67 -14.18
N SER A 58 -38.12 -6.37 -15.32
CA SER A 58 -38.34 -7.83 -15.35
C SER A 58 -37.08 -8.65 -15.10
N ILE A 59 -35.92 -8.00 -15.10
CA ILE A 59 -34.60 -8.62 -14.91
C ILE A 59 -34.41 -8.93 -13.43
N LYS A 60 -34.31 -10.22 -13.11
CA LYS A 60 -34.02 -10.73 -11.78
C LYS A 60 -32.52 -10.86 -11.54
N GLU A 61 -31.76 -11.28 -12.55
CA GLU A 61 -30.32 -11.47 -12.46
C GLU A 61 -29.63 -11.07 -13.77
N ILE A 62 -28.39 -10.61 -13.66
CA ILE A 62 -27.52 -10.37 -14.81
C ILE A 62 -26.24 -11.17 -14.60
N TYR A 63 -25.79 -11.85 -15.64
CA TYR A 63 -24.46 -12.46 -15.69
C TYR A 63 -23.67 -11.85 -16.84
N PHE A 64 -22.42 -11.49 -16.59
CA PHE A 64 -21.45 -11.17 -17.62
C PHE A 64 -20.57 -12.40 -17.79
N ASN A 65 -20.64 -13.04 -18.96
CA ASN A 65 -20.10 -14.39 -19.13
C ASN A 65 -20.70 -15.34 -18.08
N ASP A 66 -19.87 -15.94 -17.24
CA ASP A 66 -20.24 -16.83 -16.14
C ASP A 66 -20.34 -16.11 -14.78
N LYS A 67 -20.10 -14.80 -14.71
CA LYS A 67 -20.06 -14.03 -13.46
C LYS A 67 -21.35 -13.28 -13.22
N LYS A 68 -22.00 -13.57 -12.09
CA LYS A 68 -23.21 -12.88 -11.64
C LYS A 68 -22.88 -11.46 -11.19
N ALA A 69 -23.61 -10.47 -11.70
CA ALA A 69 -23.57 -9.11 -11.21
C ALA A 69 -24.54 -8.91 -10.03
N VAL A 70 -24.20 -7.95 -9.18
CA VAL A 70 -25.08 -7.51 -8.09
C VAL A 70 -25.98 -6.40 -8.62
N LEU A 71 -27.29 -6.57 -8.45
CA LEU A 71 -28.27 -5.57 -8.87
C LEU A 71 -28.70 -4.71 -7.69
N ASN A 72 -28.63 -3.39 -7.87
CA ASN A 72 -29.23 -2.43 -6.95
C ASN A 72 -30.60 -2.00 -7.52
N THR A 73 -31.68 -2.45 -6.89
CA THR A 73 -33.06 -2.18 -7.34
C THR A 73 -33.39 -0.69 -7.40
N SER A 74 -32.71 0.16 -6.61
CA SER A 74 -32.89 1.62 -6.66
C SER A 74 -32.36 2.26 -7.96
N TYR A 75 -31.55 1.53 -8.74
CA TYR A 75 -31.01 1.98 -10.02
C TYR A 75 -31.60 1.23 -11.22
N ILE A 76 -32.80 0.66 -11.05
CA ILE A 76 -33.53 -0.04 -12.10
C ILE A 76 -34.85 0.67 -12.34
N THR A 77 -35.05 1.09 -13.58
CA THR A 77 -36.33 1.61 -14.09
C THR A 77 -36.81 0.70 -15.23
N GLY A 78 -38.01 0.97 -15.76
CA GLY A 78 -38.52 0.21 -16.90
C GLY A 78 -37.64 0.31 -18.17
N ASN A 79 -36.81 1.36 -18.28
CA ASN A 79 -36.06 1.65 -19.50
C ASN A 79 -34.53 1.82 -19.33
N SER A 80 -34.05 1.90 -18.09
CA SER A 80 -32.63 2.02 -17.78
C SER A 80 -32.25 1.25 -16.52
N LEU A 81 -31.08 0.62 -16.54
CA LEU A 81 -30.54 -0.18 -15.45
C LEU A 81 -29.04 0.09 -15.31
N LEU A 82 -28.60 0.52 -14.13
CA LEU A 82 -27.17 0.61 -13.79
C LEU A 82 -26.70 -0.66 -13.10
N VAL A 83 -25.58 -1.19 -13.56
CA VAL A 83 -24.97 -2.40 -13.00
C VAL A 83 -23.46 -2.36 -13.18
N ASP A 84 -22.75 -2.89 -12.18
CA ASP A 84 -21.30 -3.06 -12.27
C ASP A 84 -20.97 -4.38 -12.96
N VAL A 85 -20.04 -4.34 -13.91
CA VAL A 85 -19.40 -5.56 -14.41
C VAL A 85 -18.67 -6.22 -13.24
N PRO A 86 -18.87 -7.51 -12.97
CA PRO A 86 -18.19 -8.20 -11.87
C PRO A 86 -16.67 -8.00 -11.91
N GLY A 87 -16.05 -7.83 -10.75
CA GLY A 87 -14.60 -7.61 -10.62
C GLY A 87 -13.73 -8.86 -10.81
N THR A 88 -14.36 -10.04 -10.86
CA THR A 88 -13.66 -11.33 -10.99
C THR A 88 -13.53 -11.75 -12.44
N ILE A 89 -12.37 -12.28 -12.84
CA ILE A 89 -12.15 -12.79 -14.20
C ILE A 89 -13.09 -13.96 -14.52
N PRO A 90 -13.80 -13.92 -15.67
CA PRO A 90 -14.65 -15.02 -16.12
C PRO A 90 -13.84 -16.29 -16.43
N VAL A 91 -14.33 -17.46 -16.00
CA VAL A 91 -13.71 -18.76 -16.35
C VAL A 91 -14.17 -19.18 -17.73
N GLU A 92 -15.48 -19.09 -17.99
CA GLU A 92 -16.06 -19.35 -19.32
C GLU A 92 -16.34 -18.04 -20.06
N VAL A 93 -15.48 -17.68 -21.01
CA VAL A 93 -15.64 -16.46 -21.83
C VAL A 93 -16.58 -16.73 -23.01
N THR A 94 -17.79 -16.18 -22.96
CA THR A 94 -18.83 -16.35 -23.99
C THR A 94 -19.13 -15.07 -24.79
N ASP A 95 -18.52 -13.95 -24.38
CA ASP A 95 -18.72 -12.59 -24.89
C ASP A 95 -20.20 -12.16 -24.89
N LYS A 96 -20.92 -12.55 -23.83
CA LYS A 96 -22.35 -12.26 -23.67
C LYS A 96 -22.68 -11.82 -22.25
N MET A 97 -23.68 -10.95 -22.18
CA MET A 97 -24.46 -10.69 -20.99
C MET A 97 -25.74 -11.54 -21.04
N TYR A 98 -26.06 -12.23 -19.94
CA TYR A 98 -27.25 -13.04 -19.77
C TYR A 98 -28.18 -12.36 -18.78
N LEU A 99 -29.38 -12.00 -19.24
CA LEU A 99 -30.42 -11.35 -18.43
C LEU A 99 -31.45 -12.43 -18.07
N ILE A 100 -31.54 -12.77 -16.79
CA ILE A 100 -32.46 -13.78 -16.28
C ILE A 100 -33.72 -13.07 -15.79
N THR A 101 -34.87 -13.42 -16.35
CA THR A 101 -36.15 -12.81 -15.99
C THR A 101 -36.71 -13.39 -14.68
N ALA A 102 -37.75 -12.76 -14.14
CA ALA A 102 -38.54 -13.31 -13.03
C ALA A 102 -39.07 -14.74 -13.33
N GLY A 103 -39.38 -15.04 -14.60
CA GLY A 103 -39.84 -16.35 -15.07
C GLY A 103 -38.72 -17.38 -15.29
N ASN A 104 -37.45 -17.02 -15.05
CA ASN A 104 -36.25 -17.81 -15.36
C ASN A 104 -35.93 -17.97 -16.85
N ASP A 105 -36.51 -17.14 -17.73
CA ASP A 105 -36.06 -17.07 -19.11
C ASP A 105 -34.70 -16.35 -19.19
N THR A 106 -33.87 -16.75 -20.16
CA THR A 106 -32.54 -16.16 -20.37
C THR A 106 -32.50 -15.38 -21.68
N VAL A 107 -32.38 -14.07 -21.60
CA VAL A 107 -32.09 -13.21 -22.76
C VAL A 107 -30.58 -13.06 -22.89
N LYS A 108 -30.06 -13.28 -24.10
CA LYS A 108 -28.63 -13.18 -24.40
C LYS A 108 -28.36 -11.89 -25.17
N TYR A 109 -27.47 -11.06 -24.65
CA TYR A 109 -27.04 -9.82 -25.31
C TYR A 109 -25.52 -9.86 -25.56
N PRO A 110 -25.03 -9.62 -26.80
CA PRO A 110 -23.60 -9.57 -27.07
C PRO A 110 -22.93 -8.43 -26.30
N PHE A 111 -22.01 -8.76 -25.39
CA PHE A 111 -21.27 -7.78 -24.60
C PHE A 111 -19.99 -8.39 -24.08
N LYS A 112 -18.85 -7.73 -24.32
CA LYS A 112 -17.53 -8.22 -23.92
C LYS A 112 -17.16 -7.76 -22.52
N THR A 113 -16.60 -8.68 -21.74
CA THR A 113 -15.89 -8.33 -20.50
C THR A 113 -14.42 -8.17 -20.85
N LEU A 114 -13.91 -6.95 -20.72
CA LEU A 114 -12.52 -6.63 -20.99
C LEU A 114 -11.69 -6.86 -19.72
N VAL A 115 -10.56 -7.55 -19.85
CA VAL A 115 -9.61 -7.77 -18.76
C VAL A 115 -8.33 -7.01 -19.11
N PRO A 116 -7.79 -6.17 -18.20
CA PRO A 116 -6.52 -5.49 -18.43
C PRO A 116 -5.33 -6.47 -18.50
N ALA A 117 -4.17 -5.96 -18.93
CA ALA A 117 -2.90 -6.63 -18.67
C ALA A 117 -2.72 -6.87 -17.15
N PRO A 118 -1.95 -7.88 -16.72
CA PRO A 118 -1.73 -8.16 -15.31
C PRO A 118 -1.20 -6.93 -14.57
N SER A 119 -1.60 -6.72 -13.32
CA SER A 119 -1.02 -5.68 -12.47
C SER A 119 -0.05 -6.31 -11.49
N ILE A 120 1.12 -5.72 -11.30
CA ILE A 120 2.11 -6.16 -10.31
C ILE A 120 2.28 -5.02 -9.31
N VAL A 121 1.82 -5.22 -8.08
CA VAL A 121 1.81 -4.19 -7.03
C VAL A 121 3.07 -4.31 -6.16
N THR A 122 3.31 -5.51 -5.63
CA THR A 122 4.47 -5.78 -4.76
C THR A 122 4.79 -7.28 -4.77
N MET A 123 5.87 -7.66 -4.11
CA MET A 123 6.08 -9.03 -3.63
C MET A 123 6.12 -9.06 -2.10
N ASN A 124 6.02 -10.24 -1.49
CA ASN A 124 6.11 -10.40 -0.04
C ASN A 124 7.44 -9.86 0.52
N ASN A 125 8.55 -10.11 -0.18
CA ASN A 125 9.88 -9.64 0.20
C ASN A 125 10.75 -9.44 -1.04
N GLU A 126 11.13 -8.20 -1.34
CA GLU A 126 11.99 -7.82 -2.46
C GLU A 126 13.43 -8.34 -2.30
N TYR A 127 13.85 -8.71 -1.10
CA TYR A 127 15.15 -9.31 -0.79
C TYR A 127 15.03 -10.78 -0.39
N LEU A 128 13.95 -11.46 -0.80
CA LEU A 128 13.70 -12.86 -0.47
C LEU A 128 14.87 -13.77 -0.90
N GLU A 129 15.35 -14.58 0.03
CA GLU A 129 16.42 -15.56 -0.24
C GLU A 129 15.96 -16.69 -1.16
N GLY A 130 16.90 -17.29 -1.88
CA GLY A 130 16.66 -18.49 -2.68
C GLY A 130 16.12 -19.65 -1.83
N GLY A 131 15.20 -20.43 -2.39
CA GLY A 131 14.56 -21.57 -1.74
C GLY A 131 13.43 -21.21 -0.76
N LYS A 132 13.16 -19.92 -0.52
CA LYS A 132 12.05 -19.46 0.34
C LYS A 132 10.74 -19.29 -0.45
N PRO A 133 9.58 -19.39 0.22
CA PRO A 133 8.28 -19.16 -0.42
C PRO A 133 8.12 -17.70 -0.85
N GLY A 134 7.94 -17.50 -2.15
CA GLY A 134 7.73 -16.23 -2.79
C GLY A 134 6.27 -16.01 -3.16
N LYS A 135 5.84 -14.75 -3.09
CA LYS A 135 4.49 -14.34 -3.45
C LYS A 135 4.51 -12.99 -4.16
N ILE A 136 4.01 -12.96 -5.40
CA ILE A 136 3.69 -11.72 -6.12
C ILE A 136 2.25 -11.34 -5.81
N ILE A 137 2.02 -10.07 -5.44
CA ILE A 137 0.72 -9.50 -5.14
C ILE A 137 0.36 -8.50 -6.23
N GLY A 138 -0.85 -8.60 -6.75
CA GLY A 138 -1.30 -7.82 -7.89
C GLY A 138 -2.77 -8.04 -8.20
N ASP A 139 -3.11 -7.98 -9.49
CA ASP A 139 -4.44 -8.27 -10.00
C ASP A 139 -4.34 -8.79 -11.44
N TYR A 140 -5.44 -9.32 -11.93
CA TYR A 140 -5.62 -9.84 -13.28
C TYR A 140 -4.67 -10.97 -13.69
N PHE A 141 -4.21 -11.77 -12.72
CA PHE A 141 -3.50 -13.01 -13.01
C PHE A 141 -4.50 -14.06 -13.52
N ALA A 142 -4.25 -14.56 -14.72
CA ALA A 142 -5.11 -15.52 -15.38
C ALA A 142 -4.30 -16.43 -16.27
N ASP A 143 -4.67 -17.70 -16.27
CA ASP A 143 -4.05 -18.74 -17.08
C ASP A 143 -4.95 -19.16 -18.25
N ASN A 144 -4.33 -19.66 -19.32
CA ASN A 144 -5.02 -20.12 -20.51
C ASN A 144 -4.14 -21.06 -21.36
N ASP A 145 -4.73 -22.11 -21.93
CA ASP A 145 -4.02 -23.11 -22.73
C ASP A 145 -3.21 -22.53 -23.92
N GLU A 146 -3.68 -21.46 -24.57
CA GLU A 146 -3.01 -20.86 -25.73
C GLU A 146 -1.88 -19.91 -25.31
N VAL A 147 -2.07 -19.17 -24.22
CA VAL A 147 -1.10 -18.24 -23.64
C VAL A 147 -1.09 -18.42 -22.12
N PRO A 148 -0.29 -19.39 -21.62
CA PRO A 148 -0.25 -19.68 -20.20
C PRO A 148 0.26 -18.50 -19.38
N LEU A 149 -0.14 -18.44 -18.11
CA LEU A 149 0.43 -17.50 -17.14
C LEU A 149 1.93 -17.78 -16.99
N GLN A 150 2.76 -16.74 -17.14
CA GLN A 150 4.21 -16.83 -16.99
C GLN A 150 4.70 -15.80 -15.98
N LEU A 151 5.67 -16.22 -15.18
CA LEU A 151 6.42 -15.38 -14.24
C LEU A 151 7.90 -15.43 -14.62
N SER A 152 8.55 -14.28 -14.64
CA SER A 152 10.02 -14.21 -14.62
C SER A 152 10.49 -13.16 -13.62
N ILE A 153 11.66 -13.43 -13.03
CA ILE A 153 12.33 -12.53 -12.09
C ILE A 153 13.75 -12.34 -12.62
N SER A 154 14.17 -11.08 -12.77
CA SER A 154 15.47 -10.73 -13.34
C SER A 154 15.70 -11.36 -14.73
N GLY A 155 14.62 -11.48 -15.50
CA GLY A 155 14.61 -12.11 -16.82
C GLY A 155 14.70 -13.64 -16.83
N GLN A 156 14.81 -14.29 -15.67
CA GLN A 156 14.81 -15.76 -15.55
C GLN A 156 13.39 -16.29 -15.32
N PRO A 157 12.90 -17.28 -16.10
CA PRO A 157 11.61 -17.91 -15.85
C PRO A 157 11.54 -18.54 -14.46
N VAL A 158 10.41 -18.37 -13.79
CA VAL A 158 10.13 -18.95 -12.46
C VAL A 158 8.91 -19.85 -12.55
N GLU A 159 9.01 -21.04 -11.98
CA GLU A 159 7.90 -21.99 -11.92
C GLU A 159 6.81 -21.48 -10.96
N ILE A 160 5.56 -21.46 -11.44
CA ILE A 160 4.40 -21.05 -10.65
C ILE A 160 3.82 -22.28 -9.98
N GLU A 161 3.76 -22.26 -8.65
CA GLU A 161 3.23 -23.37 -7.84
C GLU A 161 1.72 -23.26 -7.63
N GLY A 162 1.20 -22.03 -7.65
CA GLY A 162 -0.23 -21.77 -7.59
C GLY A 162 -0.54 -20.29 -7.67
N PHE A 163 -1.70 -19.94 -8.21
CA PHE A 163 -2.12 -18.54 -8.31
C PHE A 163 -3.63 -18.40 -8.11
N ASP A 164 -4.03 -17.20 -7.73
CA ASP A 164 -5.39 -16.69 -7.89
C ASP A 164 -5.33 -15.36 -8.66
N GLN A 165 -6.47 -14.68 -8.83
CA GLN A 165 -6.50 -13.41 -9.57
C GLN A 165 -5.54 -12.34 -9.01
N TYR A 166 -5.24 -12.39 -7.71
CA TYR A 166 -4.51 -11.37 -6.96
C TYR A 166 -3.12 -11.80 -6.53
N ASN A 167 -2.80 -13.09 -6.58
CA ASN A 167 -1.57 -13.64 -6.03
C ASN A 167 -0.96 -14.73 -6.93
N ILE A 168 0.37 -14.69 -7.10
CA ILE A 168 1.15 -15.79 -7.69
C ILE A 168 2.13 -16.29 -6.63
N ASN A 169 2.11 -17.58 -6.35
CA ASN A 169 2.99 -18.24 -5.38
C ASN A 169 4.02 -19.10 -6.12
N PHE A 170 5.25 -19.10 -5.62
CA PHE A 170 6.40 -19.78 -6.20
C PHE A 170 7.47 -20.03 -5.13
N THR A 171 8.48 -20.84 -5.45
CA THR A 171 9.73 -20.89 -4.66
C THR A 171 10.79 -20.01 -5.33
N MET A 172 11.41 -19.09 -4.57
CA MET A 172 12.43 -18.19 -5.10
C MET A 172 13.64 -18.96 -5.64
N PRO A 173 14.04 -18.77 -6.92
CA PRO A 173 15.25 -19.41 -7.42
C PRO A 173 16.52 -18.93 -6.71
N GLU A 174 17.50 -19.81 -6.57
CA GLU A 174 18.80 -19.44 -6.02
C GLU A 174 19.61 -18.56 -6.98
N GLY A 175 20.42 -17.66 -6.41
CA GLY A 175 21.45 -16.93 -7.16
C GLY A 175 20.92 -15.91 -8.17
N LEU A 176 19.66 -15.46 -8.06
CA LEU A 176 19.16 -14.37 -8.89
C LEU A 176 19.85 -13.05 -8.54
N GLU A 177 20.24 -12.33 -9.58
CA GLU A 177 20.73 -10.95 -9.51
C GLU A 177 19.55 -9.97 -9.39
N GLU A 178 19.85 -8.70 -9.11
CA GLU A 178 18.85 -7.64 -9.13
C GLU A 178 18.13 -7.56 -10.48
N GLY A 179 16.80 -7.34 -10.45
CA GLY A 179 16.04 -7.13 -11.67
C GLY A 179 14.53 -7.09 -11.49
N GLN A 180 13.83 -6.68 -12.54
CA GLN A 180 12.37 -6.54 -12.52
C GLN A 180 11.66 -7.90 -12.58
N ILE A 181 10.42 -7.89 -12.09
CA ILE A 181 9.48 -9.00 -12.17
C ILE A 181 8.62 -8.77 -13.42
N THR A 182 8.47 -9.80 -14.25
CA THR A 182 7.58 -9.77 -15.42
C THR A 182 6.51 -10.83 -15.27
N VAL A 183 5.25 -10.43 -15.50
CA VAL A 183 4.11 -11.34 -15.56
C VAL A 183 3.45 -11.21 -16.93
N THR A 184 3.23 -12.35 -17.59
CA THR A 184 2.53 -12.43 -18.87
C THR A 184 1.29 -13.29 -18.72
N THR A 185 0.15 -12.78 -19.21
CA THR A 185 -1.11 -13.53 -19.37
C THR A 185 -1.60 -13.38 -20.81
N ARG A 186 -2.68 -14.08 -21.17
CA ARG A 186 -3.39 -13.84 -22.44
C ARG A 186 -3.85 -12.39 -22.65
N TYR A 187 -3.92 -11.58 -21.60
CA TYR A 187 -4.38 -10.19 -21.65
C TYR A 187 -3.23 -9.17 -21.78
N GLY A 188 -1.98 -9.62 -21.73
CA GLY A 188 -0.81 -8.79 -21.94
C GLY A 188 0.36 -9.15 -21.03
N THR A 189 1.40 -8.33 -21.09
CA THR A 189 2.61 -8.45 -20.27
C THR A 189 2.81 -7.17 -19.47
N THR A 190 3.16 -7.32 -18.20
CA THR A 190 3.50 -6.21 -17.31
C THR A 190 4.85 -6.46 -16.67
N ILE A 191 5.64 -5.40 -16.55
CA ILE A 191 6.93 -5.37 -15.87
C ILE A 191 6.76 -4.52 -14.61
N SER A 192 7.22 -5.01 -13.46
CA SER A 192 7.11 -4.33 -12.17
C SER A 192 7.89 -3.01 -12.16
N LYS A 193 7.43 -2.05 -11.36
CA LYS A 193 8.15 -0.80 -11.09
C LYS A 193 9.34 -0.99 -10.14
N PHE A 194 9.20 -1.96 -9.24
CA PHE A 194 10.23 -2.37 -8.29
C PHE A 194 11.10 -3.50 -8.85
N HIS A 195 12.30 -3.65 -8.30
CA HIS A 195 13.21 -4.74 -8.58
C HIS A 195 13.22 -5.74 -7.42
N TYR A 196 13.45 -7.02 -7.73
CA TYR A 196 14.04 -7.95 -6.77
C TYR A 196 15.46 -7.48 -6.45
N LYS A 197 15.87 -7.49 -5.17
CA LYS A 197 17.12 -6.92 -4.64
C LYS A 197 17.34 -5.46 -5.03
N GLU A 198 16.27 -4.67 -4.93
CA GLU A 198 16.24 -3.26 -5.31
C GLU A 198 17.33 -2.44 -4.62
N SER A 199 18.35 -2.03 -5.39
CA SER A 199 19.50 -1.27 -4.88
C SER A 199 19.44 0.23 -5.24
N ARG A 200 18.44 0.65 -6.04
CA ARG A 200 18.32 2.05 -6.47
C ARG A 200 17.98 2.94 -5.28
N ASN A 201 18.59 4.12 -5.23
CA ASN A 201 18.28 5.17 -4.26
C ASN A 201 18.29 4.68 -2.80
N MET A 202 19.24 3.78 -2.48
CA MET A 202 19.45 3.29 -1.13
C MET A 202 19.78 4.46 -0.20
N LEU A 203 19.14 4.49 0.96
CA LEU A 203 19.41 5.43 2.04
C LEU A 203 20.24 4.72 3.13
N PHE A 204 19.69 3.66 3.72
CA PHE A 204 20.33 2.93 4.82
C PHE A 204 20.31 1.43 4.54
N ASP A 205 21.48 0.87 4.29
CA ASP A 205 21.80 -0.54 4.23
C ASP A 205 23.07 -0.78 5.08
N ASN A 206 23.14 -1.92 5.77
CA ASN A 206 24.27 -2.27 6.64
C ASN A 206 24.59 -1.25 7.77
N TRP A 207 23.82 -0.16 7.86
CA TRP A 207 23.80 0.82 8.93
C TRP A 207 25.17 1.38 9.33
N GLY A 208 26.05 1.52 8.34
CA GLY A 208 27.40 2.05 8.50
C GLY A 208 28.43 1.07 9.08
N ALA A 209 28.15 -0.24 9.02
CA ALA A 209 29.14 -1.27 9.36
C ALA A 209 30.39 -1.12 8.47
N VAL A 210 31.56 -0.96 9.11
CA VAL A 210 32.82 -0.55 8.45
C VAL A 210 33.35 -1.58 7.45
N ASP A 211 33.05 -2.86 7.67
CA ASP A 211 33.54 -3.98 6.84
C ASP A 211 32.47 -4.51 5.86
N GLU A 212 31.35 -3.81 5.72
CA GLU A 212 30.24 -4.19 4.84
C GLU A 212 30.05 -3.15 3.73
N PRO A 213 29.81 -3.57 2.47
CA PRO A 213 29.53 -2.64 1.39
C PRO A 213 28.16 -1.97 1.62
N GLY A 214 28.00 -0.72 1.22
CA GLY A 214 26.70 -0.03 1.29
C GLY A 214 26.85 1.47 1.13
N THR A 215 25.81 2.23 1.49
CA THR A 215 25.87 3.70 1.49
C THR A 215 26.86 4.24 2.52
N GLY A 216 27.19 3.44 3.53
CA GLY A 216 27.98 3.87 4.69
C GLY A 216 27.24 4.85 5.60
N LEU A 217 25.95 5.10 5.35
CA LEU A 217 25.12 5.93 6.21
C LEU A 217 24.78 5.16 7.48
N ALA A 218 25.04 5.81 8.61
CA ALA A 218 24.77 5.30 9.94
C ALA A 218 23.90 6.30 10.70
N ASN A 219 23.54 5.96 11.94
CA ASN A 219 23.00 6.96 12.86
C ASN A 219 24.00 8.12 13.00
N ASN A 220 23.49 9.34 12.88
CA ASN A 220 24.25 10.57 13.03
C ASN A 220 23.57 11.54 14.00
N GLY A 221 22.83 10.98 14.96
CA GLY A 221 22.10 11.69 15.99
C GLY A 221 22.66 11.44 17.39
N TRP A 222 21.83 11.67 18.41
CA TRP A 222 22.18 11.37 19.80
C TRP A 222 21.75 9.98 20.26
N ALA A 223 20.79 9.34 19.57
CA ALA A 223 20.39 7.98 19.86
C ALA A 223 21.53 6.99 19.56
N THR A 224 21.83 6.09 20.49
CA THR A 224 22.79 5.01 20.23
C THR A 224 22.15 3.98 19.30
N PRO A 225 22.73 3.72 18.11
CA PRO A 225 22.14 2.77 17.19
C PRO A 225 22.29 1.33 17.70
N HIS A 226 21.27 0.51 17.51
CA HIS A 226 21.31 -0.91 17.81
C HIS A 226 21.39 -1.70 16.51
N VAL A 227 22.62 -1.82 15.99
CA VAL A 227 22.92 -2.52 14.74
C VAL A 227 23.41 -3.92 15.06
N MET A 228 22.86 -4.91 14.37
CA MET A 228 23.12 -6.34 14.58
C MET A 228 23.51 -7.00 13.26
N ASN A 229 24.34 -8.03 13.33
CA ASN A 229 24.62 -8.94 12.22
C ASN A 229 24.67 -10.36 12.80
N ASP A 230 23.61 -11.12 12.56
CA ASP A 230 23.35 -12.41 13.18
C ASP A 230 22.45 -13.28 12.29
N GLU A 231 21.91 -14.38 12.82
CA GLU A 231 21.06 -15.30 12.05
C GLU A 231 19.78 -14.69 11.46
N TYR A 232 19.42 -13.46 11.84
CA TYR A 232 18.27 -12.76 11.29
C TYR A 232 18.64 -11.78 10.17
N SER A 233 19.92 -11.64 9.84
CA SER A 233 20.38 -10.78 8.75
C SER A 233 19.80 -11.19 7.40
N ILE A 234 19.17 -10.25 6.70
CA ILE A 234 18.65 -10.46 5.33
C ILE A 234 19.71 -10.14 4.26
N ALA A 235 20.52 -9.10 4.49
CA ALA A 235 21.54 -8.66 3.54
C ALA A 235 22.68 -7.91 4.26
N GLY A 236 23.31 -8.57 5.23
CA GLY A 236 24.34 -7.97 6.09
C GLY A 236 23.76 -7.42 7.39
N SER A 237 24.27 -6.31 7.92
CA SER A 237 23.82 -5.75 9.19
C SER A 237 22.43 -5.11 9.07
N TYR A 238 21.60 -5.27 10.10
CA TYR A 238 20.28 -4.64 10.20
C TYR A 238 20.15 -3.77 11.45
N TYR A 239 19.18 -2.86 11.45
CA TYR A 239 18.83 -2.05 12.61
C TYR A 239 17.73 -2.72 13.44
N GLN A 240 17.89 -2.75 14.76
CA GLN A 240 16.88 -3.29 15.66
C GLN A 240 16.30 -2.20 16.58
N MET A 241 14.99 -1.98 16.47
CA MET A 241 14.23 -1.30 17.53
C MET A 241 13.73 -2.30 18.56
N GLY A 242 13.84 -1.92 19.83
CA GLY A 242 13.46 -2.73 20.98
C GLY A 242 14.48 -3.83 21.29
N ASP A 243 14.29 -4.43 22.46
CA ASP A 243 15.15 -5.48 23.02
C ASP A 243 14.34 -6.71 23.48
N GLY A 244 13.03 -6.71 23.25
CA GLY A 244 12.10 -7.75 23.68
C GLY A 244 11.82 -7.81 25.19
N THR A 245 12.34 -6.86 25.97
CA THR A 245 12.16 -6.81 27.43
C THR A 245 11.58 -5.49 27.92
N THR A 246 11.90 -4.39 27.24
CA THR A 246 11.45 -3.04 27.54
C THR A 246 10.02 -2.85 27.06
N GLU A 247 9.16 -2.42 27.98
CA GLU A 247 7.74 -2.23 27.72
C GLU A 247 7.48 -0.89 27.04
N ILE A 248 6.59 -0.90 26.04
CA ILE A 248 6.03 0.31 25.45
C ILE A 248 4.50 0.25 25.46
N ASP A 249 3.89 1.39 25.73
CA ASP A 249 2.47 1.66 25.48
C ASP A 249 2.29 3.11 24.99
N GLU A 250 1.04 3.52 24.77
CA GLU A 250 0.73 4.89 24.30
C GLU A 250 1.07 6.00 25.33
N SER A 251 1.27 5.63 26.60
CA SER A 251 1.34 6.53 27.75
C SER A 251 2.77 6.83 28.20
N ALA A 252 3.78 6.15 27.64
CA ALA A 252 5.18 6.26 28.02
C ALA A 252 5.68 7.72 27.91
N THR A 253 5.53 8.45 29.00
CA THR A 253 5.93 9.84 29.14
C THR A 253 6.86 9.98 30.34
N ASN A 254 7.87 10.83 30.13
CA ASN A 254 9.00 11.23 30.97
C ASN A 254 10.29 10.39 30.95
N GLN A 255 10.27 9.14 30.46
CA GLN A 255 11.50 8.35 30.20
C GLN A 255 11.32 7.44 28.97
N TRP A 256 10.99 8.04 27.82
CA TRP A 256 10.96 7.28 26.56
C TRP A 256 12.37 6.67 26.31
N PRO A 257 12.50 5.36 26.07
CA PRO A 257 13.82 4.72 25.91
C PRO A 257 14.39 5.03 24.52
N GLN A 258 14.85 6.27 24.33
CA GLN A 258 15.33 6.82 23.05
C GLN A 258 16.30 5.84 22.36
N ASN A 259 17.34 5.39 23.05
CA ASN A 259 18.36 4.48 22.49
C ASN A 259 17.84 3.10 22.05
N LEU A 260 16.60 2.71 22.40
CA LEU A 260 16.02 1.44 21.96
C LEU A 260 14.98 1.63 20.85
N PHE A 261 14.36 2.80 20.75
CA PHE A 261 13.18 3.00 19.91
C PHE A 261 13.29 4.20 18.97
N GLU A 262 14.49 4.76 18.81
CA GLU A 262 14.75 5.92 17.97
C GLU A 262 16.02 5.73 17.14
N PHE A 263 15.93 6.00 15.85
CA PHE A 263 17.04 6.13 14.92
C PHE A 263 17.05 7.55 14.39
N ASP A 264 18.22 8.19 14.39
CA ASP A 264 18.38 9.56 13.94
C ASP A 264 19.50 9.69 12.91
N TYR A 265 19.15 10.22 11.75
CA TYR A 265 20.09 10.69 10.75
C TYR A 265 19.97 12.21 10.62
N CYS A 266 20.80 12.92 11.38
CA CYS A 266 20.97 14.36 11.23
C CYS A 266 22.03 14.61 10.14
N PRO A 267 21.74 15.31 9.04
CA PRO A 267 22.72 15.50 7.97
C PRO A 267 23.83 16.46 8.40
N GLY A 268 24.98 16.35 7.74
CA GLY A 268 26.12 17.26 7.91
C GLY A 268 27.19 16.78 8.90
N SER A 269 27.99 17.74 9.35
CA SER A 269 29.19 17.54 10.16
C SER A 269 29.32 18.67 11.19
N TRP A 270 30.48 18.77 11.84
CA TRP A 270 30.79 19.88 12.75
C TRP A 270 31.60 20.99 12.07
N ASP A 271 31.69 20.98 10.74
CA ASP A 271 32.40 21.99 9.97
C ASP A 271 31.73 23.37 10.09
N THR A 272 32.52 24.44 9.95
CA THR A 272 32.02 25.82 9.92
C THR A 272 32.65 26.59 8.76
N PRO A 273 31.90 26.94 7.70
CA PRO A 273 30.48 26.61 7.48
C PRO A 273 30.27 25.11 7.23
N GLU A 274 29.06 24.63 7.52
CA GLU A 274 28.66 23.27 7.15
C GLU A 274 28.68 23.12 5.62
N LYS A 275 29.24 22.01 5.15
CA LYS A 275 29.48 21.76 3.72
C LYS A 275 28.56 20.70 3.14
N PHE A 276 28.08 19.76 3.95
CA PHE A 276 27.36 18.56 3.52
C PHE A 276 28.14 17.73 2.49
N GLU A 277 29.46 17.69 2.66
CA GLU A 277 30.42 17.01 1.78
C GLU A 277 31.15 15.92 2.58
N GLY A 278 31.42 14.76 1.97
CA GLY A 278 32.12 13.63 2.59
C GLY A 278 31.60 12.27 2.15
N GLU A 279 32.19 11.20 2.69
CA GLU A 279 31.65 9.84 2.64
C GLU A 279 30.90 9.54 3.94
N GLY A 280 29.87 8.68 3.88
CA GLY A 280 29.07 8.33 5.05
C GLY A 280 28.21 9.48 5.59
N ALA A 281 28.05 9.54 6.91
CA ALA A 281 26.95 10.20 7.63
C ALA A 281 26.73 11.71 7.41
N SER A 282 27.50 12.39 6.56
CA SER A 282 27.52 13.84 6.43
C SER A 282 26.79 14.42 5.21
N ILE A 283 26.17 13.59 4.37
CA ILE A 283 25.44 14.06 3.17
C ILE A 283 23.96 14.33 3.44
N ARG A 284 23.30 15.09 2.57
CA ARG A 284 21.83 15.19 2.56
C ARG A 284 21.23 13.98 1.85
N LEU A 285 20.18 13.39 2.39
CA LEU A 285 19.50 12.24 1.74
C LEU A 285 18.93 12.59 0.36
N SER A 286 18.56 13.85 0.14
CA SER A 286 18.05 14.36 -1.14
C SER A 286 19.06 14.28 -2.30
N THR A 287 20.34 13.96 -2.03
CA THR A 287 21.32 13.68 -3.09
C THR A 287 21.29 12.24 -3.59
N LEU A 288 20.58 11.34 -2.89
CA LEU A 288 20.52 9.90 -3.18
C LEU A 288 19.35 9.51 -4.08
N PHE A 289 18.41 10.43 -4.36
CA PHE A 289 17.26 10.19 -5.22
C PHE A 289 16.81 11.48 -5.93
N ASN A 290 15.98 11.33 -6.96
CA ASN A 290 15.41 12.50 -7.65
C ASN A 290 14.29 13.14 -6.82
N VAL A 291 14.66 14.11 -5.99
CA VAL A 291 13.72 14.80 -5.10
C VAL A 291 12.62 15.55 -5.85
N GLU A 292 12.83 15.98 -7.09
CA GLU A 292 11.78 16.68 -7.87
C GLU A 292 10.58 15.75 -8.20
N ASP A 293 10.79 14.44 -8.20
CA ASP A 293 9.78 13.42 -8.51
C ASP A 293 9.27 12.69 -7.26
N TRP A 294 9.54 13.23 -6.06
CA TRP A 294 9.23 12.58 -4.78
C TRP A 294 7.75 12.15 -4.64
N LYS A 295 6.83 12.87 -5.30
CA LYS A 295 5.39 12.56 -5.28
C LYS A 295 5.02 11.23 -5.94
N ASN A 296 5.90 10.70 -6.78
CA ASN A 296 5.74 9.40 -7.44
C ASN A 296 6.61 8.30 -6.81
N MET A 297 7.27 8.59 -5.68
CA MET A 297 8.15 7.68 -4.97
C MET A 297 7.53 7.15 -3.68
N ALA A 298 8.10 6.06 -3.17
CA ALA A 298 7.81 5.49 -1.86
C ALA A 298 9.12 5.25 -1.09
N LEU A 299 9.07 5.48 0.21
CA LEU A 299 10.06 4.93 1.14
C LEU A 299 9.76 3.43 1.29
N LYS A 300 10.74 2.60 0.96
CA LYS A 300 10.69 1.15 1.15
C LYS A 300 11.76 0.68 2.11
N PHE A 301 11.47 -0.41 2.81
CA PHE A 301 12.41 -1.09 3.69
C PHE A 301 11.91 -2.50 3.94
N GLU A 302 12.80 -3.40 4.35
CA GLU A 302 12.44 -4.72 4.82
C GLU A 302 12.21 -4.65 6.34
N LEU A 303 11.16 -5.32 6.80
CA LEU A 303 10.74 -5.37 8.20
C LEU A 303 10.60 -6.82 8.64
N TYR A 304 11.11 -7.11 9.83
CA TYR A 304 10.91 -8.38 10.52
C TYR A 304 10.45 -8.10 11.95
N VAL A 305 9.34 -8.70 12.35
CA VAL A 305 8.80 -8.66 13.71
C VAL A 305 8.58 -10.10 14.15
N PRO A 306 9.38 -10.63 15.10
CA PRO A 306 9.26 -12.02 15.52
C PRO A 306 7.94 -12.26 16.23
N SER A 307 7.34 -13.42 15.99
CA SER A 307 6.09 -13.83 16.65
C SER A 307 6.28 -14.00 18.17
N SER A 308 7.53 -14.12 18.66
CA SER A 308 7.85 -14.14 20.09
C SER A 308 7.69 -12.78 20.79
N ASN A 309 7.79 -11.68 20.04
CA ASN A 309 7.76 -10.30 20.55
C ASN A 309 6.88 -9.42 19.65
N PRO A 310 5.58 -9.72 19.55
CA PRO A 310 4.69 -9.03 18.64
C PRO A 310 4.46 -7.58 19.07
N TRP A 311 4.10 -6.76 18.09
CA TRP A 311 3.88 -5.34 18.22
C TRP A 311 2.39 -5.02 18.35
N SER A 312 2.00 -4.27 19.38
CA SER A 312 0.59 -3.93 19.63
C SER A 312 0.37 -2.51 20.17
N SER A 313 1.39 -1.65 20.17
CA SER A 313 1.26 -0.25 20.60
C SER A 313 2.36 0.63 20.01
N GLY A 314 2.07 1.94 19.90
CA GLY A 314 2.94 2.90 19.23
C GLY A 314 2.91 2.75 17.71
N ALA A 315 3.13 3.83 16.98
CA ALA A 315 3.37 3.82 15.55
C ALA A 315 4.87 3.85 15.30
N LEU A 316 5.33 3.16 14.25
CA LEU A 316 6.62 3.46 13.65
C LEU A 316 6.45 4.78 12.89
N GLN A 317 6.85 5.88 13.52
CA GLN A 317 6.89 7.20 12.90
C GLN A 317 8.10 7.28 11.98
N LEU A 318 7.88 7.70 10.74
CA LEU A 318 8.92 7.89 9.74
C LEU A 318 8.94 9.38 9.39
N ILE A 319 10.01 10.07 9.74
CA ILE A 319 10.07 11.53 9.78
C ILE A 319 11.23 11.99 8.89
N PHE A 320 10.93 12.57 7.74
CA PHE A 320 11.93 13.32 6.97
C PHE A 320 12.11 14.73 7.56
N SER A 321 13.32 15.25 7.50
CA SER A 321 13.68 16.57 8.02
C SER A 321 14.47 17.40 7.01
N GLY A 322 14.36 18.72 7.15
CA GLY A 322 15.13 19.72 6.40
C GLY A 322 16.28 20.28 7.23
N ASP A 323 17.22 20.97 6.58
CA ASP A 323 18.36 21.61 7.24
C ASP A 323 17.93 22.69 8.25
N ASP A 324 16.76 23.29 8.05
CA ASP A 324 16.16 24.28 8.94
C ASP A 324 15.57 23.66 10.22
N GLN A 325 15.27 22.36 10.21
CA GLN A 325 14.86 21.62 11.40
C GLN A 325 16.04 21.07 12.18
N ILE A 326 16.91 20.32 11.50
CA ILE A 326 17.94 19.54 12.17
C ILE A 326 19.12 19.23 11.25
N THR A 327 20.32 19.49 11.76
CA THR A 327 21.61 19.05 11.22
C THR A 327 22.47 18.58 12.38
N VAL A 328 23.61 17.94 12.11
CA VAL A 328 24.56 17.56 13.17
C VAL A 328 24.91 18.73 14.08
N GLY A 329 25.17 19.91 13.50
CA GLY A 329 25.53 21.11 14.25
C GLY A 329 24.39 21.74 15.06
N THR A 330 23.13 21.40 14.77
CA THR A 330 21.93 22.01 15.39
C THR A 330 21.07 21.03 16.19
N GLN A 331 21.57 19.81 16.42
CA GLN A 331 20.88 18.72 17.12
C GLN A 331 20.23 19.15 18.44
N ASN A 332 19.03 18.62 18.68
CA ASN A 332 18.24 18.84 19.89
C ASN A 332 17.15 17.75 20.03
N ASN A 333 16.49 17.67 21.19
CA ASN A 333 15.49 16.64 21.47
C ASN A 333 14.04 17.02 21.12
N LEU A 334 13.81 18.17 20.46
CA LEU A 334 12.47 18.77 20.31
C LEU A 334 12.10 19.15 18.88
N TRP A 335 13.01 19.03 17.92
CA TRP A 335 12.81 19.47 16.52
C TRP A 335 11.61 18.81 15.83
N TRP A 336 11.22 17.63 16.28
CA TRP A 336 10.12 16.84 15.71
C TRP A 336 8.75 17.15 16.32
N ARG A 337 8.63 18.16 17.20
CA ARG A 337 7.39 18.61 17.86
C ARG A 337 7.11 20.08 17.58
N ASP A 338 5.83 20.47 17.65
CA ASP A 338 5.43 21.87 17.50
C ASP A 338 5.95 22.75 18.64
N GLN A 339 6.21 24.01 18.33
CA GLN A 339 6.69 25.01 19.28
C GLN A 339 5.80 25.17 20.51
N ALA A 340 4.46 25.08 20.36
CA ALA A 340 3.54 25.19 21.50
C ALA A 340 3.72 24.05 22.52
N ASP A 341 4.32 22.94 22.09
CA ASP A 341 4.65 21.78 22.91
C ASP A 341 6.09 21.86 23.48
N ASP A 342 6.89 22.86 23.08
CA ASP A 342 8.23 23.14 23.61
C ASP A 342 8.17 24.04 24.86
N ALA A 343 8.33 23.44 26.03
CA ALA A 343 8.42 24.17 27.30
C ALA A 343 9.66 25.08 27.41
N ALA A 344 10.67 24.92 26.56
CA ALA A 344 11.93 25.67 26.58
C ALA A 344 11.94 26.92 25.68
N GLY A 345 10.91 27.14 24.86
CA GLY A 345 10.73 28.36 24.06
C GLY A 345 11.86 28.64 23.07
N LYS A 346 12.50 27.61 22.52
CA LYS A 346 13.75 27.72 21.74
C LYS A 346 13.57 28.18 20.28
N GLY A 347 12.33 28.28 19.80
CA GLY A 347 12.01 28.87 18.49
C GLY A 347 12.24 27.95 17.29
N TYR A 348 12.00 26.64 17.43
CA TYR A 348 12.06 25.68 16.32
C TYR A 348 10.92 25.89 15.31
N PRO A 349 11.11 25.53 14.02
CA PRO A 349 10.03 25.53 13.04
C PRO A 349 8.92 24.54 13.42
N GLU A 350 7.74 24.71 12.82
CA GLU A 350 6.64 23.74 12.98
C GLU A 350 7.08 22.34 12.54
N ALA A 351 6.57 21.29 13.21
CA ALA A 351 6.92 19.93 12.87
C ALA A 351 6.37 19.57 11.48
N TYR A 352 7.19 18.87 10.70
CA TYR A 352 6.77 18.40 9.39
C TYR A 352 5.89 17.17 9.48
N ALA A 353 5.10 16.97 8.43
CA ALA A 353 4.31 15.77 8.24
C ALA A 353 5.19 14.50 8.27
N ARG A 354 4.71 13.49 9.00
CA ARG A 354 5.30 12.15 9.04
C ARG A 354 4.33 11.09 8.55
N ALA A 355 4.87 9.94 8.20
CA ALA A 355 4.08 8.72 8.09
C ALA A 355 3.99 8.02 9.44
N LEU A 356 2.84 7.42 9.72
CA LEU A 356 2.59 6.60 10.90
C LEU A 356 2.27 5.17 10.45
N TYR A 357 3.28 4.30 10.45
CA TYR A 357 3.06 2.89 10.15
C TYR A 357 2.61 2.16 11.42
N ARG A 358 1.46 1.47 11.36
CA ARG A 358 0.79 0.85 12.52
C ARG A 358 -0.06 -0.38 12.13
N PRO A 359 0.51 -1.39 11.45
CA PRO A 359 -0.21 -2.57 10.96
C PRO A 359 -0.96 -3.34 12.05
N TRP A 360 -0.52 -3.27 13.31
CA TRP A 360 -1.23 -3.84 14.45
C TRP A 360 -2.65 -3.31 14.64
N THR A 361 -2.99 -2.12 14.12
CA THR A 361 -4.35 -1.58 14.25
C THR A 361 -5.39 -2.37 13.45
N THR A 362 -4.97 -3.02 12.37
CA THR A 362 -5.83 -3.80 11.46
C THR A 362 -5.58 -5.30 11.52
N ALA A 363 -4.49 -5.72 12.18
CA ALA A 363 -4.19 -7.12 12.40
C ALA A 363 -5.21 -7.79 13.33
N GLU A 364 -5.42 -9.10 13.15
CA GLU A 364 -6.28 -9.89 14.03
C GLU A 364 -5.79 -9.77 15.49
N GLY A 365 -6.72 -9.60 16.42
CA GLY A 365 -6.36 -9.42 17.84
C GLY A 365 -5.63 -8.12 18.17
N LYS A 366 -5.46 -7.20 17.21
CA LYS A 366 -4.69 -5.96 17.36
C LYS A 366 -3.22 -6.15 17.74
N THR A 367 -2.64 -7.25 17.30
CA THR A 367 -1.24 -7.60 17.52
C THR A 367 -0.63 -7.99 16.18
N PHE A 368 0.61 -7.57 15.93
CA PHE A 368 1.26 -7.75 14.64
C PHE A 368 2.64 -8.38 14.82
N ASP A 369 2.89 -9.39 14.01
CA ASP A 369 4.19 -9.97 13.74
C ASP A 369 4.25 -10.32 12.24
N THR A 370 5.44 -10.65 11.74
CA THR A 370 5.65 -10.97 10.33
C THR A 370 5.74 -12.48 10.08
N GLY A 371 5.31 -13.31 11.04
CA GLY A 371 5.37 -14.77 10.93
C GLY A 371 6.80 -15.31 10.90
N ASP A 372 7.72 -14.65 11.60
CA ASP A 372 9.15 -14.96 11.64
C ASP A 372 9.83 -14.93 10.25
N GLU A 373 9.32 -14.11 9.32
CA GLU A 373 9.91 -13.83 8.02
C GLU A 373 10.09 -12.32 7.78
N TRP A 374 11.06 -11.95 6.95
CA TRP A 374 11.20 -10.56 6.48
C TRP A 374 10.13 -10.26 5.43
N MET A 375 9.58 -9.06 5.48
CA MET A 375 8.64 -8.56 4.47
C MET A 375 9.03 -7.15 3.99
N THR A 376 8.71 -6.82 2.75
CA THR A 376 8.89 -5.44 2.25
C THR A 376 7.71 -4.56 2.65
N VAL A 377 8.03 -3.41 3.25
CA VAL A 377 7.09 -2.33 3.54
C VAL A 377 7.29 -1.22 2.50
N ALA A 378 6.19 -0.67 1.99
CA ALA A 378 6.22 0.46 1.05
C ALA A 378 5.30 1.59 1.55
N ILE A 379 5.87 2.77 1.75
CA ILE A 379 5.20 3.96 2.26
C ILE A 379 5.27 5.07 1.21
N PRO A 380 4.20 5.31 0.43
CA PRO A 380 4.19 6.35 -0.61
C PRO A 380 4.40 7.74 0.00
N LEU A 381 5.39 8.49 -0.50
CA LEU A 381 5.78 9.75 0.13
C LEU A 381 4.65 10.79 0.11
N GLU A 382 3.98 10.94 -1.04
CA GLU A 382 2.91 11.94 -1.23
C GLU A 382 1.69 11.70 -0.33
N THR A 383 1.23 10.45 -0.25
CA THR A 383 -0.08 10.14 0.35
C THR A 383 0.01 9.68 1.80
N ALA A 384 1.17 9.16 2.24
CA ALA A 384 1.32 8.64 3.60
C ALA A 384 1.87 9.66 4.60
N PHE A 385 2.71 10.62 4.15
CA PHE A 385 3.32 11.63 5.02
C PHE A 385 2.38 12.82 5.21
N THR A 386 1.34 12.64 6.03
CA THR A 386 0.29 13.63 6.25
C THR A 386 -0.03 13.89 7.73
N TYR A 387 0.60 13.14 8.64
CA TYR A 387 0.23 13.12 10.05
C TYR A 387 1.19 13.94 10.92
N TYR A 388 0.65 14.45 12.03
CA TYR A 388 1.40 14.86 13.21
C TYR A 388 1.58 13.67 14.17
N LEU A 389 2.39 13.85 15.23
CA LEU A 389 2.79 12.77 16.15
C LEU A 389 1.60 12.09 16.88
N ASP A 390 0.50 12.82 17.08
CA ASP A 390 -0.72 12.35 17.73
C ASP A 390 -1.76 11.78 16.76
N GLY A 391 -1.39 11.60 15.49
CA GLY A 391 -2.28 11.08 14.43
C GLY A 391 -3.26 12.10 13.86
N SER A 392 -3.25 13.36 14.31
CA SER A 392 -3.93 14.45 13.61
C SER A 392 -3.19 14.84 12.32
N SER A 393 -3.80 15.69 11.49
CA SER A 393 -3.14 16.19 10.27
C SER A 393 -2.01 17.16 10.62
N ALA A 394 -0.85 16.98 9.97
CA ALA A 394 0.26 17.92 10.11
C ALA A 394 -0.08 19.28 9.50
N LYS A 395 0.47 20.35 10.08
CA LYS A 395 0.32 21.72 9.58
C LYS A 395 1.24 22.00 8.40
N THR A 396 2.47 21.47 8.44
CA THR A 396 3.47 21.62 7.39
C THR A 396 3.62 20.30 6.62
N LEU A 397 3.18 20.29 5.36
CA LEU A 397 3.35 19.14 4.46
C LEU A 397 4.76 19.10 3.87
N LEU A 398 5.17 17.92 3.40
CA LEU A 398 6.47 17.73 2.76
C LEU A 398 6.55 18.46 1.40
N ASP A 399 7.76 18.93 1.10
CA ASP A 399 8.18 19.51 -0.18
C ASP A 399 9.68 19.16 -0.38
N GLU A 400 10.30 19.63 -1.46
CA GLU A 400 11.64 19.17 -1.87
C GLU A 400 12.76 19.50 -0.86
N LYS A 401 12.59 20.51 0.00
CA LYS A 401 13.63 20.89 1.00
C LYS A 401 13.60 20.03 2.26
N HIS A 402 12.56 19.22 2.45
CA HIS A 402 12.36 18.46 3.68
C HIS A 402 13.03 17.07 3.67
N PHE A 403 13.78 16.70 2.64
CA PHE A 403 14.38 15.36 2.48
C PHE A 403 15.89 15.35 2.73
N THR A 404 16.40 16.11 3.70
CA THR A 404 17.85 16.18 3.97
C THR A 404 18.29 15.24 5.09
N GLY A 405 17.48 15.09 6.13
CA GLY A 405 17.65 14.14 7.23
C GLY A 405 16.48 13.16 7.36
N PHE A 406 16.62 12.21 8.29
CA PHE A 406 15.58 11.21 8.54
C PHE A 406 15.63 10.64 9.95
N THR A 407 14.48 10.41 10.55
CA THR A 407 14.34 9.80 11.87
C THR A 407 13.23 8.76 11.85
N MET A 408 13.47 7.65 12.55
CA MET A 408 12.45 6.65 12.87
C MET A 408 12.23 6.60 14.38
N MET A 409 10.97 6.60 14.81
CA MET A 409 10.61 6.49 16.23
C MET A 409 9.44 5.54 16.43
N LEU A 410 9.55 4.57 17.33
CA LEU A 410 8.42 3.69 17.68
C LEU A 410 7.52 4.33 18.76
N TYR A 411 6.95 5.51 18.52
CA TYR A 411 6.31 6.32 19.55
C TYR A 411 4.88 6.73 19.18
N SER A 412 3.98 6.83 20.18
CA SER A 412 2.63 7.43 20.07
C SER A 412 1.92 7.05 18.74
N GLY A 413 1.28 7.99 18.02
CA GLY A 413 0.66 7.75 16.72
C GLY A 413 -0.87 7.76 16.73
N GLY A 414 -1.50 8.30 17.78
CA GLY A 414 -2.91 8.68 17.77
C GLY A 414 -3.94 7.56 17.92
N VAL A 415 -3.51 6.32 18.13
CA VAL A 415 -4.39 5.19 18.42
C VAL A 415 -3.83 4.43 19.61
N SER A 416 -4.70 4.16 20.58
CA SER A 416 -4.37 3.40 21.78
C SER A 416 -4.11 1.94 21.45
N GLY A 417 -2.89 1.49 21.78
CA GLY A 417 -2.48 0.10 21.72
C GLY A 417 -2.57 -0.60 23.07
N THR A 418 -1.94 -1.77 23.16
CA THR A 418 -1.76 -2.51 24.41
C THR A 418 -0.28 -2.69 24.71
N LEU A 419 0.07 -2.67 26.01
CA LEU A 419 1.44 -2.84 26.49
C LEU A 419 2.13 -4.03 25.82
N CYS A 420 3.28 -3.79 25.19
CA CYS A 420 4.06 -4.83 24.51
C CYS A 420 5.56 -4.62 24.71
N LYS A 421 6.34 -5.63 24.30
CA LYS A 421 7.81 -5.65 24.34
C LYS A 421 8.32 -5.97 22.93
N PRO A 422 8.11 -5.08 21.95
CA PRO A 422 8.30 -5.44 20.56
C PRO A 422 9.78 -5.50 20.20
N ILE A 423 10.08 -6.27 19.15
CA ILE A 423 11.34 -6.22 18.41
C ILE A 423 10.97 -5.92 16.96
N LEU A 424 11.52 -4.85 16.38
CA LEU A 424 11.38 -4.54 14.96
C LEU A 424 12.79 -4.52 14.37
N LYS A 425 13.07 -5.40 13.41
CA LYS A 425 14.31 -5.42 12.66
C LYS A 425 14.04 -4.78 11.29
N ILE A 426 14.89 -3.85 10.89
CA ILE A 426 14.69 -3.00 9.71
C ILE A 426 15.98 -3.00 8.90
N ASP A 427 15.86 -3.15 7.58
CA ASP A 427 17.01 -3.06 6.69
C ASP A 427 16.64 -2.56 5.28
N ASN A 428 17.66 -2.26 4.47
CA ASN A 428 17.56 -1.84 3.05
C ASN A 428 16.61 -0.66 2.83
N MET A 429 16.67 0.36 3.67
CA MET A 429 15.83 1.55 3.52
C MET A 429 16.19 2.33 2.25
N ARG A 430 15.21 2.56 1.38
CA ARG A 430 15.42 3.16 0.04
C ARG A 430 14.22 4.00 -0.40
N VAL A 431 14.45 4.97 -1.28
CA VAL A 431 13.36 5.81 -1.85
C VAL A 431 13.27 5.61 -3.36
N VAL A 432 12.30 4.83 -3.80
CA VAL A 432 12.21 4.38 -5.20
C VAL A 432 10.88 4.76 -5.85
N PRO A 433 10.82 4.87 -7.19
CA PRO A 433 9.56 5.03 -7.90
C PRO A 433 8.56 3.91 -7.57
N TYR A 434 7.30 4.29 -7.31
CA TYR A 434 6.24 3.34 -6.91
C TYR A 434 5.02 3.39 -7.84
N LYS A 435 4.86 4.44 -8.67
CA LYS A 435 3.77 4.60 -9.65
C LYS A 435 4.19 4.28 -11.09
#